data_AF-A0A4Q9PAR0-F1
#
_entry.id   AF-A0A4Q9PAR0-F1
#
_cell.length_a   1.000
_cell.length_b   1.000
_cell.length_c   1.000
_cell.angle_alpha   90.00
_cell.angle_beta   90.00
_cell.angle_gamma   90.00
#
_symmetry.space_group_name_H-M   'P 1'
#
loop_
_entity.id
_entity.type
_entity.pdbx_description
1 polymer ?
#
loop_
_entity_poly.entity_id
_entity_poly.type
_entity_poly.pdbx_seq_one_letter_code
_entity_poly.pdbx_strand_id
1 'polypeptide(L)'
;MSGTNMSKEHDHATESRRVLAARAGTAPAHCSCPPLPPTAPACLTENGRLPRDPACNPGGHASTARATCAYTHLKCSSGGNRRPLLETGPPEHVANSPTIDPRKGMGGEKGRLSNVRDTDLETNMPIHSVPHALARGHRNPLYAARGGLAHRNPGWNVAMENNEADDASFAPDPSAVKDESNPLVLLKSKYGHLDLVQRQARRVVLNVVGKQFRLVTGVSKEDKWPKWGELMPGMAVNFEARVDESVNPDLLVRVAEVSMQQLKSHSAVHATWMNAPNVKLTYSLLRECAKTSFRGFRAAYNSQIDQEKAAQRKRNERASRWQNRRNKKRDNLYSVVPRYLEEHGVDPGPLVTADLMSDKASGPEDDANEDVITAWRRQMADKAGITGKSDAQLAKLSFFEVIRPNWRSDELTKIYRELSEMYNSSLPLKSMRMTVEHVRDTGRSSDKIPGYAPYNLGINLEWYERMKDTESRYLGGWLNHPDPAGFGVNATPAGDGSNDPLAT
;
A
#
# COMPACT_ATOMS: atom_id res chain seq x y z
N MET A 1 -66.23 -33.77 -14.35
CA MET A 1 -66.87 -34.27 -15.59
C MET A 1 -66.76 -33.19 -16.64
N SER A 2 -66.28 -33.58 -17.82
CA SER A 2 -66.33 -32.89 -19.12
C SER A 2 -65.50 -31.61 -19.31
N GLY A 3 -64.60 -31.64 -20.30
CA GLY A 3 -64.10 -30.43 -20.96
C GLY A 3 -62.68 -30.47 -21.52
N THR A 4 -62.40 -31.41 -22.41
CA THR A 4 -61.19 -31.51 -23.25
C THR A 4 -60.97 -30.23 -24.09
N ASN A 5 -59.73 -29.77 -24.28
CA ASN A 5 -59.27 -29.30 -25.59
C ASN A 5 -57.74 -29.27 -25.74
N MET A 6 -57.36 -29.69 -26.94
CA MET A 6 -56.02 -30.05 -27.41
C MET A 6 -55.26 -28.90 -28.09
N SER A 7 -53.93 -29.06 -28.10
CA SER A 7 -52.99 -28.75 -29.19
C SER A 7 -52.78 -27.32 -29.67
N LYS A 8 -51.50 -26.90 -29.66
CA LYS A 8 -50.73 -26.65 -30.90
C LYS A 8 -49.23 -26.46 -30.60
N GLU A 9 -48.43 -27.36 -31.16
CA GLU A 9 -47.01 -27.19 -31.48
C GLU A 9 -46.84 -26.09 -32.54
N HIS A 10 -45.74 -25.34 -32.46
CA HIS A 10 -45.17 -24.66 -33.62
C HIS A 10 -43.64 -24.71 -33.53
N ASP A 11 -43.06 -25.63 -34.28
CA ASP A 11 -41.70 -25.55 -34.81
C ASP A 11 -41.63 -24.47 -35.89
N HIS A 12 -40.54 -23.70 -35.91
CA HIS A 12 -39.96 -23.15 -37.13
C HIS A 12 -38.47 -22.85 -36.93
N ALA A 13 -37.64 -23.74 -37.44
CA ALA A 13 -36.28 -23.45 -37.85
C ALA A 13 -36.32 -22.82 -39.25
N THR A 14 -35.53 -21.77 -39.51
CA THR A 14 -35.01 -21.51 -40.85
C THR A 14 -33.68 -20.77 -40.80
N GLU A 15 -32.74 -21.40 -41.49
CA GLU A 15 -31.36 -21.07 -41.77
C GLU A 15 -31.26 -20.11 -42.97
N SER A 16 -30.34 -19.15 -42.96
CA SER A 16 -29.81 -18.55 -44.21
C SER A 16 -28.42 -17.90 -44.06
N ARG A 17 -27.51 -18.64 -44.67
CA ARG A 17 -26.14 -18.44 -45.17
C ARG A 17 -25.85 -17.14 -45.96
N ARG A 18 -24.52 -16.87 -46.09
CA ARG A 18 -23.76 -16.17 -47.17
C ARG A 18 -23.73 -14.62 -47.13
N VAL A 19 -22.69 -13.86 -47.52
CA VAL A 19 -21.36 -14.08 -48.16
C VAL A 19 -20.55 -12.75 -48.15
N LEU A 20 -19.21 -12.87 -48.14
CA LEU A 20 -18.11 -11.97 -48.63
C LEU A 20 -18.37 -10.48 -48.93
N ALA A 21 -17.44 -9.61 -48.54
CA ALA A 21 -16.41 -9.09 -49.47
C ALA A 21 -15.50 -8.02 -48.83
N ALA A 22 -14.24 -8.08 -49.27
CA ALA A 22 -13.13 -7.20 -48.92
C ALA A 22 -13.29 -5.78 -49.50
N ARG A 23 -12.60 -4.82 -48.88
CA ARG A 23 -12.16 -3.61 -49.58
C ARG A 23 -10.81 -3.13 -49.06
N ALA A 24 -9.79 -3.33 -49.91
CA ALA A 24 -8.51 -2.65 -49.86
C ALA A 24 -8.69 -1.16 -50.21
N GLY A 25 -7.84 -0.30 -49.65
CA GLY A 25 -7.86 1.14 -49.93
C GLY A 25 -6.73 1.90 -49.25
N THR A 26 -5.54 1.83 -49.85
CA THR A 26 -4.66 2.96 -50.18
C THR A 26 -4.17 3.92 -49.07
N ALA A 27 -2.84 3.91 -48.86
CA ALA A 27 -2.07 4.94 -48.18
C ALA A 27 -2.07 6.28 -48.97
N PRO A 28 -1.72 7.39 -48.30
CA PRO A 28 -0.51 8.08 -48.78
C PRO A 28 0.44 8.53 -47.67
N ALA A 29 1.71 8.53 -48.04
CA ALA A 29 2.83 9.09 -47.30
C ALA A 29 2.71 10.62 -47.18
N HIS A 30 3.03 11.15 -46.00
CA HIS A 30 3.64 12.47 -45.87
C HIS A 30 4.65 12.44 -44.72
N CYS A 31 5.92 12.45 -45.10
CA CYS A 31 7.03 12.82 -44.23
C CYS A 31 6.91 14.32 -43.92
N SER A 32 6.99 14.68 -42.64
CA SER A 32 7.26 16.05 -42.21
C SER A 32 8.26 15.98 -41.08
N CYS A 33 9.49 16.38 -41.38
CA CYS A 33 10.54 16.58 -40.39
C CYS A 33 10.17 17.76 -39.47
N PRO A 34 10.49 17.70 -38.18
CA PRO A 34 10.34 18.84 -37.28
C PRO A 34 11.44 19.90 -37.52
N PRO A 35 11.15 21.19 -37.34
CA PRO A 35 12.15 22.25 -37.47
C PRO A 35 13.14 22.24 -36.29
N LEU A 36 14.40 22.52 -36.62
CA LEU A 36 15.51 22.75 -35.68
C LEU A 36 15.23 23.95 -34.76
N PRO A 37 15.74 23.94 -33.51
CA PRO A 37 15.66 25.08 -32.61
C PRO A 37 16.61 26.21 -33.02
N PRO A 38 16.25 27.49 -32.76
CA PRO A 38 17.08 28.62 -33.11
C PRO A 38 18.31 28.74 -32.21
N THR A 39 19.40 29.10 -32.88
CA THR A 39 20.72 29.51 -32.41
C THR A 39 20.66 30.56 -31.30
N ALA A 40 21.46 30.34 -30.24
CA ALA A 40 21.77 31.35 -29.23
C ALA A 40 22.63 32.48 -29.83
N PRO A 41 22.38 33.76 -29.48
CA PRO A 41 23.30 34.83 -29.83
C PRO A 41 24.46 34.92 -28.83
N ALA A 42 25.65 35.00 -29.37
CA ALA A 42 26.88 35.37 -28.68
C ALA A 42 27.09 36.90 -28.69
N CYS A 43 27.87 37.36 -27.71
CA CYS A 43 28.60 38.63 -27.63
C CYS A 43 27.79 39.88 -27.27
N LEU A 44 28.19 40.54 -26.17
CA LEU A 44 28.98 41.78 -26.24
C LEU A 44 29.55 42.16 -24.86
N THR A 45 30.87 42.22 -24.80
CA THR A 45 31.68 42.97 -23.83
C THR A 45 31.70 44.44 -24.21
N GLU A 46 31.53 45.37 -23.26
CA GLU A 46 32.31 46.62 -23.20
C GLU A 46 32.08 47.42 -21.90
N ASN A 47 33.15 47.51 -21.10
CA ASN A 47 33.76 48.69 -20.46
C ASN A 47 32.91 49.90 -20.00
N GLY A 48 33.15 50.32 -18.74
CA GLY A 48 33.61 51.71 -18.52
C GLY A 48 33.20 52.46 -17.23
N ARG A 49 34.21 52.70 -16.37
CA ARG A 49 34.43 53.80 -15.37
C ARG A 49 33.68 53.74 -14.01
N LEU A 50 34.37 53.48 -12.88
CA LEU A 50 35.35 54.27 -12.06
C LEU A 50 34.68 55.29 -11.10
N PRO A 51 35.32 55.74 -9.99
CA PRO A 51 35.77 55.01 -8.81
C PRO A 51 35.31 55.70 -7.49
N ARG A 52 35.34 55.02 -6.34
CA ARG A 52 35.50 55.69 -5.04
C ARG A 52 36.43 54.89 -4.13
N ASP A 53 37.51 55.56 -3.78
CA ASP A 53 38.60 55.13 -2.92
C ASP A 53 38.32 55.45 -1.43
N PRO A 54 39.18 55.03 -0.48
CA PRO A 54 38.75 54.29 0.70
C PRO A 54 38.91 55.09 2.00
N ALA A 55 38.29 54.58 3.07
CA ALA A 55 38.65 54.94 4.44
C ALA A 55 39.20 53.69 5.16
N CYS A 56 40.43 53.86 5.64
CA CYS A 56 41.20 52.92 6.44
C CYS A 56 40.55 52.64 7.80
N ASN A 57 40.66 51.40 8.30
CA ASN A 57 41.25 51.19 9.62
C ASN A 57 41.77 49.75 9.81
N PRO A 58 42.86 49.55 10.57
CA PRO A 58 43.63 48.32 10.61
C PRO A 58 43.34 47.45 11.86
N GLY A 59 43.74 46.19 11.78
CA GLY A 59 43.72 45.19 12.85
C GLY A 59 43.32 43.85 12.26
N GLY A 60 44.18 43.07 11.62
CA GLY A 60 45.44 42.58 12.16
C GLY A 60 45.15 41.31 12.95
N HIS A 61 45.12 40.14 12.30
CA HIS A 61 45.62 38.87 12.83
C HIS A 61 45.69 37.79 11.73
N ALA A 62 46.93 37.33 11.53
CA ALA A 62 47.45 36.06 11.01
C ALA A 62 46.59 35.13 10.13
N SER A 63 47.18 34.85 8.96
CA SER A 63 46.91 33.81 7.97
C SER A 63 47.35 32.41 8.43
N THR A 64 46.58 31.38 8.07
CA THR A 64 46.97 30.06 7.50
C THR A 64 45.76 29.11 7.63
N ALA A 65 45.40 28.20 6.74
CA ALA A 65 45.75 27.89 5.36
C ALA A 65 44.64 26.95 4.80
N ARG A 66 44.44 27.00 3.48
CA ARG A 66 43.86 26.00 2.56
C ARG A 66 43.18 24.75 3.13
N ALA A 67 41.94 24.52 2.69
CA ALA A 67 41.47 23.19 2.34
C ALA A 67 40.44 23.25 1.20
N THR A 68 40.83 22.64 0.08
CA THR A 68 40.03 22.23 -1.07
C THR A 68 38.81 21.42 -0.65
N CYS A 69 37.60 21.83 -1.06
CA CYS A 69 36.41 21.01 -0.89
C CYS A 69 36.23 20.12 -2.13
N ALA A 70 36.63 18.86 -1.99
CA ALA A 70 36.46 17.81 -2.97
C ALA A 70 35.01 17.29 -2.99
N TYR A 71 34.53 17.03 -4.20
CA TYR A 71 33.30 16.33 -4.52
C TYR A 71 33.30 14.92 -3.90
N THR A 72 32.45 14.66 -2.90
CA THR A 72 32.26 13.31 -2.36
C THR A 72 31.14 12.59 -3.10
N HIS A 73 31.55 11.61 -3.92
CA HIS A 73 30.74 10.49 -4.39
C HIS A 73 30.10 9.74 -3.21
N LEU A 74 28.78 9.60 -3.21
CA LEU A 74 28.09 8.59 -2.41
C LEU A 74 28.40 7.19 -2.98
N LYS A 75 29.26 6.44 -2.29
CA LYS A 75 29.37 4.99 -2.45
C LYS A 75 28.16 4.32 -1.80
N CYS A 76 27.38 3.59 -2.60
CA CYS A 76 26.41 2.61 -2.13
C CYS A 76 27.18 1.44 -1.48
N SER A 77 27.15 1.36 -0.15
CA SER A 77 27.58 0.14 0.56
C SER A 77 26.50 -0.94 0.44
N SER A 78 26.79 -1.96 -0.36
CA SER A 78 26.06 -3.23 -0.39
C SER A 78 26.37 -4.03 0.89
N GLY A 79 25.48 -3.96 1.87
CA GLY A 79 25.48 -4.87 3.03
C GLY A 79 24.86 -6.20 2.65
N GLY A 80 25.69 -7.17 2.24
CA GLY A 80 25.29 -8.55 2.02
C GLY A 80 24.93 -9.25 3.32
N ASN A 81 23.65 -9.61 3.48
CA ASN A 81 23.19 -10.51 4.53
C ASN A 81 23.42 -11.96 4.07
N ARG A 82 24.53 -12.56 4.52
CA ARG A 82 24.74 -14.01 4.45
C ARG A 82 23.78 -14.69 5.43
N ARG A 83 22.90 -15.55 4.93
CA ARG A 83 22.16 -16.53 5.75
C ARG A 83 23.12 -17.64 6.17
N PRO A 84 23.06 -18.15 7.43
CA PRO A 84 23.79 -19.34 7.81
C PRO A 84 23.21 -20.57 7.10
N LEU A 85 24.11 -21.32 6.48
CA LEU A 85 23.92 -22.68 5.96
C LEU A 85 23.74 -23.61 7.17
N LEU A 86 22.63 -24.33 7.26
CA LEU A 86 22.44 -25.43 8.21
C LEU A 86 22.78 -26.72 7.48
N GLU A 87 23.91 -27.32 7.85
CA GLU A 87 24.33 -28.67 7.46
C GLU A 87 23.34 -29.69 8.00
N THR A 88 22.91 -30.58 7.11
CA THR A 88 22.14 -31.78 7.37
C THR A 88 23.08 -32.93 7.75
N GLY A 89 22.92 -33.48 8.95
CA GLY A 89 23.39 -34.81 9.34
C GLY A 89 22.21 -35.63 9.90
N PRO A 90 22.10 -36.94 9.61
CA PRO A 90 20.91 -37.73 9.89
C PRO A 90 20.91 -38.29 11.33
N PRO A 91 19.74 -38.45 11.97
CA PRO A 91 19.61 -39.40 13.06
C PRO A 91 18.67 -40.55 12.70
N GLU A 92 19.03 -41.68 13.28
CA GLU A 92 18.55 -43.03 13.05
C GLU A 92 17.10 -43.25 13.46
N HIS A 93 16.49 -44.23 12.80
CA HIS A 93 15.22 -44.85 13.14
C HIS A 93 15.21 -45.38 14.58
N VAL A 94 14.25 -44.91 15.40
CA VAL A 94 13.64 -45.74 16.45
C VAL A 94 12.13 -45.51 16.45
N ALA A 95 11.42 -46.57 16.10
CA ALA A 95 9.97 -46.67 16.16
C ALA A 95 9.46 -46.57 17.60
N ASN A 96 8.28 -45.97 17.80
CA ASN A 96 7.20 -46.47 18.68
C ASN A 96 6.02 -45.48 18.68
N SER A 97 4.94 -45.87 18.01
CA SER A 97 3.60 -45.25 18.13
C SER A 97 2.96 -45.62 19.47
N PRO A 98 1.96 -44.83 19.92
CA PRO A 98 0.66 -45.46 20.08
C PRO A 98 -0.49 -44.63 19.51
N THR A 99 -1.32 -45.36 18.77
CA THR A 99 -2.64 -45.02 18.23
C THR A 99 -3.63 -44.76 19.36
N ILE A 100 -4.33 -43.61 19.33
CA ILE A 100 -5.52 -43.35 20.16
C ILE A 100 -6.71 -43.14 19.24
N ASP A 101 -7.68 -44.03 19.39
CA ASP A 101 -8.97 -44.11 18.70
C ASP A 101 -10.06 -43.54 19.63
N PRO A 102 -11.00 -42.68 19.17
CA PRO A 102 -12.18 -42.37 19.96
C PRO A 102 -13.46 -42.73 19.19
N ARG A 103 -14.10 -43.83 19.60
CA ARG A 103 -15.53 -44.07 19.39
C ARG A 103 -16.23 -44.61 20.65
N LYS A 104 -17.44 -44.09 20.86
CA LYS A 104 -18.54 -44.43 21.82
C LYS A 104 -18.44 -43.75 23.20
N GLY A 105 -19.49 -43.16 23.77
CA GLY A 105 -20.91 -43.09 23.39
C GLY A 105 -21.74 -42.50 24.56
N MET A 106 -23.07 -42.47 24.37
CA MET A 106 -24.17 -41.97 25.23
C MET A 106 -24.64 -40.54 24.86
N GLY A 107 -25.90 -40.25 24.55
CA GLY A 107 -27.15 -41.01 24.63
C GLY A 107 -28.23 -40.17 25.33
N GLY A 108 -29.35 -39.91 24.64
CA GLY A 108 -30.53 -39.18 25.15
C GLY A 108 -30.63 -37.76 24.56
N GLU A 109 -31.76 -37.23 24.10
CA GLU A 109 -33.15 -37.61 24.24
C GLU A 109 -34.00 -36.85 23.18
N LYS A 110 -35.20 -37.35 22.92
CA LYS A 110 -36.09 -37.00 21.80
C LYS A 110 -36.66 -35.58 21.89
N GLY A 111 -36.75 -34.89 20.75
CA GLY A 111 -37.49 -33.63 20.60
C GLY A 111 -38.01 -33.42 19.19
N ARG A 112 -39.19 -33.96 18.93
CA ARG A 112 -40.06 -33.75 17.76
C ARG A 112 -40.25 -32.25 17.49
N LEU A 113 -40.12 -31.78 16.24
CA LEU A 113 -41.03 -30.81 15.62
C LEU A 113 -40.69 -30.61 14.14
N SER A 114 -41.76 -30.53 13.37
CA SER A 114 -41.92 -30.50 11.92
C SER A 114 -41.80 -29.11 11.31
N ASN A 115 -41.46 -29.09 10.01
CA ASN A 115 -41.92 -28.20 8.93
C ASN A 115 -42.07 -26.69 9.16
N VAL A 116 -41.52 -25.90 8.21
CA VAL A 116 -42.12 -24.76 7.45
C VAL A 116 -40.95 -24.11 6.68
N ARG A 117 -40.82 -24.28 5.35
CA ARG A 117 -41.38 -23.43 4.26
C ARG A 117 -41.11 -21.93 4.47
N ASP A 118 -39.95 -21.47 4.02
CA ASP A 118 -39.71 -20.05 3.75
C ASP A 118 -40.56 -19.62 2.55
N THR A 119 -41.52 -18.74 2.83
CA THR A 119 -42.40 -18.13 1.84
C THR A 119 -42.11 -16.64 1.88
N ASP A 120 -41.69 -16.11 0.73
CA ASP A 120 -41.58 -14.68 0.48
C ASP A 120 -42.95 -14.01 0.66
N LEU A 121 -43.02 -12.98 1.51
CA LEU A 121 -44.10 -12.00 1.49
C LEU A 121 -43.54 -10.60 1.71
N GLU A 122 -43.55 -9.85 0.62
CA GLU A 122 -43.60 -8.39 0.59
C GLU A 122 -44.73 -7.89 1.49
N THR A 123 -44.46 -6.89 2.32
CA THR A 123 -45.51 -6.10 2.94
C THR A 123 -45.15 -4.63 2.81
N ASN A 124 -45.76 -4.00 1.79
CA ASN A 124 -45.89 -2.57 1.64
C ASN A 124 -46.63 -1.99 2.86
N MET A 125 -46.04 -0.97 3.49
CA MET A 125 -46.72 -0.10 4.45
C MET A 125 -46.49 1.37 4.07
N PRO A 126 -47.43 2.27 4.42
CA PRO A 126 -47.70 3.48 3.68
C PRO A 126 -46.84 4.64 4.20
N ILE A 127 -46.38 5.46 3.26
CA ILE A 127 -45.66 6.70 3.52
C ILE A 127 -46.66 7.71 4.09
N HIS A 128 -46.70 7.83 5.42
CA HIS A 128 -47.25 9.01 6.09
C HIS A 128 -46.11 10.00 6.37
N SER A 129 -46.07 11.02 5.53
CA SER A 129 -45.28 12.24 5.70
C SER A 129 -45.83 13.11 6.84
N VAL A 130 -45.04 13.27 7.90
CA VAL A 130 -45.24 14.23 9.00
C VAL A 130 -43.86 14.84 9.33
N PRO A 131 -43.75 16.16 9.61
CA PRO A 131 -42.49 16.90 9.45
C PRO A 131 -41.52 16.66 10.60
N HIS A 132 -40.25 16.41 10.25
CA HIS A 132 -39.13 16.38 11.19
C HIS A 132 -38.84 17.79 11.72
N ALA A 133 -39.44 18.13 12.86
CA ALA A 133 -38.88 19.11 13.78
C ALA A 133 -37.69 18.45 14.50
N LEU A 134 -36.47 18.86 14.15
CA LEU A 134 -35.25 18.43 14.83
C LEU A 134 -35.21 19.02 16.24
N ALA A 135 -35.59 18.19 17.19
CA ALA A 135 -35.35 18.37 18.61
C ALA A 135 -33.84 18.49 18.87
N ARG A 136 -33.41 19.70 19.24
CA ARG A 136 -32.17 19.96 19.97
C ARG A 136 -32.26 19.19 21.29
N GLY A 137 -31.47 18.12 21.46
CA GLY A 137 -31.65 17.31 22.67
C GLY A 137 -30.66 16.21 22.96
N HIS A 138 -29.42 16.24 22.47
CA HIS A 138 -28.35 15.45 23.08
C HIS A 138 -27.06 16.25 23.12
N ARG A 139 -26.95 17.04 24.19
CA ARG A 139 -25.70 17.66 24.60
C ARG A 139 -24.73 16.53 24.98
N ASN A 140 -23.62 16.45 24.24
CA ASN A 140 -22.35 15.95 24.76
C ASN A 140 -22.17 16.51 26.18
N PRO A 141 -21.73 15.73 27.17
CA PRO A 141 -21.35 16.29 28.46
C PRO A 141 -20.16 17.21 28.22
N LEU A 142 -20.48 18.49 28.07
CA LEU A 142 -19.57 19.60 28.20
C LEU A 142 -18.91 19.44 29.57
N TYR A 143 -17.71 18.87 29.60
CA TYR A 143 -16.83 19.07 30.73
C TYR A 143 -16.57 20.56 30.79
N ALA A 144 -17.23 21.18 31.76
CA ALA A 144 -17.06 22.57 32.10
C ALA A 144 -15.57 22.81 32.33
N ALA A 145 -14.98 23.62 31.47
CA ALA A 145 -13.83 24.44 31.81
C ALA A 145 -14.26 25.43 32.91
N ARG A 146 -14.45 24.92 34.13
CA ARG A 146 -14.58 25.70 35.37
C ARG A 146 -13.24 25.63 36.10
N GLY A 147 -12.23 26.20 35.46
CA GLY A 147 -11.01 26.67 36.10
C GLY A 147 -10.85 28.12 35.66
N GLY A 148 -10.94 29.06 36.61
CA GLY A 148 -11.00 30.49 36.32
C GLY A 148 -9.87 30.99 35.43
N LEU A 149 -10.21 31.91 34.54
CA LEU A 149 -9.26 32.83 33.91
C LEU A 149 -8.69 33.76 34.98
N ALA A 150 -7.84 33.25 35.87
CA ALA A 150 -6.88 34.07 36.57
C ALA A 150 -5.62 34.12 35.68
N HIS A 151 -5.18 35.33 35.36
CA HIS A 151 -3.98 35.66 34.59
C HIS A 151 -2.86 34.60 34.71
N ARG A 152 -2.82 33.64 33.78
CA ARG A 152 -1.65 32.78 33.62
C ARG A 152 -0.60 33.62 32.93
N ASN A 153 0.42 34.01 33.70
CA ASN A 153 1.66 34.54 33.15
C ASN A 153 2.13 33.62 32.00
N PRO A 154 2.54 34.16 30.84
CA PRO A 154 3.16 33.40 29.76
C PRO A 154 4.61 32.99 30.13
N GLY A 155 4.83 32.64 31.39
CA GLY A 155 6.04 31.99 31.84
C GLY A 155 6.00 30.55 31.36
N TRP A 156 6.65 30.31 30.23
CA TRP A 156 7.32 29.05 29.89
C TRP A 156 7.64 28.27 31.19
N ASN A 157 7.10 27.05 31.37
CA ASN A 157 7.63 25.94 32.21
C ASN A 157 6.58 25.17 33.05
N VAL A 158 5.37 25.68 33.31
CA VAL A 158 4.46 25.00 34.28
C VAL A 158 3.96 23.61 33.81
N ALA A 159 3.88 23.35 32.51
CA ALA A 159 3.39 22.06 32.00
C ALA A 159 4.47 20.96 31.92
N MET A 160 5.76 21.30 31.97
CA MET A 160 6.83 20.30 31.88
C MET A 160 7.23 19.72 33.23
N GLU A 161 7.27 20.53 34.29
CA GLU A 161 7.82 20.08 35.59
C GLU A 161 6.88 19.17 36.38
N ASN A 162 5.55 19.31 36.25
CA ASN A 162 4.60 18.54 37.06
C ASN A 162 4.32 17.11 36.56
N ASN A 163 4.78 16.73 35.36
CA ASN A 163 4.43 15.44 34.77
C ASN A 163 5.51 14.35 34.93
N GLU A 164 6.74 14.70 35.34
CA GLU A 164 7.81 13.70 35.49
C GLU A 164 7.59 12.80 36.70
N ALA A 165 7.00 13.32 37.78
CA ALA A 165 6.67 12.54 38.98
C ALA A 165 5.55 11.50 38.74
N ASP A 166 4.69 11.73 37.74
CA ASP A 166 3.50 10.90 37.43
C ASP A 166 3.69 10.01 36.18
N ASP A 167 4.92 9.87 35.65
CA ASP A 167 5.18 9.04 34.46
C ASP A 167 5.25 7.53 34.76
N ALA A 168 4.62 7.08 35.85
CA ALA A 168 4.50 5.67 36.20
C ALA A 168 3.78 4.89 35.09
N SER A 169 4.32 3.71 34.74
CA SER A 169 3.72 2.87 33.71
C SER A 169 2.35 2.38 34.12
N PHE A 170 1.32 2.65 33.32
CA PHE A 170 -0.02 2.14 33.56
C PHE A 170 -0.16 0.69 33.12
N ALA A 171 -0.70 -0.15 34.00
CA ALA A 171 -1.13 -1.52 33.72
C ALA A 171 -2.55 -1.74 34.28
N PRO A 172 -3.50 -2.25 33.48
CA PRO A 172 -4.83 -2.62 33.96
C PRO A 172 -4.80 -3.67 35.07
N ASP A 173 -3.87 -4.63 34.97
CA ASP A 173 -3.64 -5.63 36.01
C ASP A 173 -2.50 -5.17 36.93
N PRO A 174 -2.76 -4.93 38.23
CA PRO A 174 -1.74 -4.48 39.17
C PRO A 174 -0.65 -5.54 39.42
N SER A 175 -0.90 -6.81 39.09
CA SER A 175 0.08 -7.90 39.20
C SER A 175 0.99 -8.05 37.98
N ALA A 176 0.69 -7.34 36.88
CA ALA A 176 1.47 -7.41 35.66
C ALA A 176 2.84 -6.72 35.85
N VAL A 177 3.90 -7.53 36.01
CA VAL A 177 5.28 -7.04 36.13
C VAL A 177 5.75 -6.44 34.80
N LYS A 178 6.22 -5.20 34.83
CA LYS A 178 6.87 -4.53 33.70
C LYS A 178 8.36 -4.77 33.73
N ASP A 179 8.96 -4.95 32.56
CA ASP A 179 10.42 -5.04 32.45
C ASP A 179 11.09 -3.68 32.78
N GLU A 180 12.41 -3.60 32.78
CA GLU A 180 13.17 -2.35 32.98
C GLU A 180 13.39 -1.58 31.65
N SER A 181 12.75 -2.01 30.55
CA SER A 181 13.02 -1.42 29.23
C SER A 181 12.52 0.03 29.12
N ASN A 182 13.18 0.85 28.31
CA ASN A 182 12.73 2.22 28.08
C ASN A 182 11.40 2.21 27.29
N PRO A 183 10.33 2.89 27.75
CA PRO A 183 9.03 2.91 27.05
C PRO A 183 9.13 3.38 25.60
N LEU A 184 10.10 4.25 25.28
CA LEU A 184 10.33 4.79 23.95
C LEU A 184 10.92 3.78 22.96
N VAL A 185 11.38 2.60 23.41
CA VAL A 185 11.82 1.51 22.53
C VAL A 185 10.71 1.12 21.56
N LEU A 186 9.45 1.18 22.00
CA LEU A 186 8.28 0.89 21.17
C LEU A 186 8.23 1.77 19.89
N LEU A 187 8.63 3.04 19.99
CA LEU A 187 8.64 3.98 18.87
C LEU A 187 9.96 3.98 18.09
N LYS A 188 11.09 3.89 18.79
CA LYS A 188 12.44 4.00 18.21
C LYS A 188 12.84 2.74 17.43
N SER A 189 12.36 1.57 17.85
CA SER A 189 12.65 0.31 17.15
C SER A 189 11.99 0.24 15.78
N LYS A 190 12.69 -0.38 14.82
CA LYS A 190 12.15 -0.71 13.49
C LYS A 190 10.95 -1.64 13.67
N TYR A 191 9.88 -1.42 12.89
CA TYR A 191 8.62 -2.17 13.03
C TYR A 191 8.82 -3.70 12.92
N GLY A 192 9.76 -4.16 12.07
CA GLY A 192 10.08 -5.59 11.91
C GLY A 192 10.79 -6.23 13.12
N HIS A 193 11.42 -5.44 13.98
CA HIS A 193 12.11 -5.93 15.19
C HIS A 193 11.21 -5.96 16.43
N LEU A 194 10.05 -5.30 16.36
CA LEU A 194 9.04 -5.39 17.40
C LEU A 194 8.35 -6.75 17.33
N ASP A 195 7.97 -7.31 18.48
CA ASP A 195 7.14 -8.51 18.52
C ASP A 195 5.68 -8.21 18.07
N LEU A 196 4.83 -9.24 18.01
CA LEU A 196 3.44 -9.08 17.58
C LEU A 196 2.63 -8.17 18.52
N VAL A 197 2.84 -8.28 19.84
CA VAL A 197 2.11 -7.56 20.88
C VAL A 197 2.50 -6.08 20.90
N GLN A 198 3.79 -5.76 20.81
CA GLN A 198 4.35 -4.43 20.65
C GLN A 198 3.89 -3.78 19.36
N ARG A 199 3.85 -4.50 18.22
CA ARG A 199 3.29 -3.96 16.96
C ARG A 199 1.82 -3.59 17.13
N GLN A 200 1.05 -4.43 17.81
CA GLN A 200 -0.36 -4.17 18.11
C GLN A 200 -0.49 -2.94 19.02
N ALA A 201 0.24 -2.89 20.14
CA ALA A 201 0.26 -1.75 21.06
C ALA A 201 0.61 -0.45 20.34
N ARG A 202 1.73 -0.41 19.61
CA ARG A 202 2.17 0.77 18.84
C ARG A 202 1.10 1.25 17.87
N ARG A 203 0.44 0.33 17.14
CA ARG A 203 -0.63 0.67 16.20
C ARG A 203 -1.83 1.28 16.91
N VAL A 204 -2.28 0.67 18.01
CA VAL A 204 -3.44 1.14 18.78
C VAL A 204 -3.14 2.50 19.41
N VAL A 205 -2.00 2.65 20.07
CA VAL A 205 -1.58 3.91 20.71
C VAL A 205 -1.48 5.04 19.70
N LEU A 206 -0.78 4.85 18.57
CA LEU A 206 -0.67 5.90 17.54
C LEU A 206 -2.04 6.28 16.94
N ASN A 207 -2.95 5.31 16.79
CA ASN A 207 -4.31 5.57 16.30
C ASN A 207 -5.12 6.40 17.31
N VAL A 208 -5.11 6.01 18.60
CA VAL A 208 -5.78 6.77 19.65
C VAL A 208 -5.22 8.19 19.74
N VAL A 209 -3.89 8.34 19.81
CA VAL A 209 -3.24 9.64 19.87
C VAL A 209 -3.57 10.51 18.66
N GLY A 210 -3.56 9.95 17.45
CA GLY A 210 -3.97 10.68 16.24
C GLY A 210 -5.43 11.16 16.27
N LYS A 211 -6.35 10.34 16.80
CA LYS A 211 -7.76 10.72 16.99
C LYS A 211 -7.92 11.82 18.04
N GLN A 212 -7.24 11.68 19.19
CA GLN A 212 -7.31 12.66 20.26
C GLN A 212 -6.66 13.99 19.87
N PHE A 213 -5.62 13.97 19.03
CA PHE A 213 -5.03 15.18 18.45
C PHE A 213 -6.10 16.00 17.71
N ARG A 214 -6.83 15.37 16.79
CA ARG A 214 -7.93 16.01 16.05
C ARG A 214 -9.02 16.51 17.00
N LEU A 215 -9.45 15.69 17.96
CA LEU A 215 -10.46 16.05 18.96
C LEU A 215 -10.06 17.30 19.76
N VAL A 216 -8.84 17.35 20.29
CA VAL A 216 -8.34 18.47 21.10
C VAL A 216 -8.21 19.75 20.26
N THR A 217 -7.82 19.64 19.00
CA THR A 217 -7.80 20.79 18.06
C THR A 217 -9.19 21.18 17.55
N GLY A 218 -10.19 20.32 17.72
CA GLY A 218 -11.55 20.50 17.20
C GLY A 218 -11.68 20.39 15.67
N VAL A 219 -10.64 19.94 14.96
CA VAL A 219 -10.67 19.77 13.49
C VAL A 219 -11.10 18.34 13.16
N SER A 220 -12.12 18.16 12.31
CA SER A 220 -12.54 16.81 11.90
C SER A 220 -11.51 16.13 10.99
N LYS A 221 -11.73 14.85 10.66
CA LYS A 221 -10.81 14.11 9.78
C LYS A 221 -10.93 14.58 8.33
N GLU A 222 -12.14 14.98 7.94
CA GLU A 222 -12.53 15.42 6.61
C GLU A 222 -12.16 16.88 6.36
N ASP A 223 -12.07 17.69 7.42
CA ASP A 223 -11.71 19.11 7.32
C ASP A 223 -10.24 19.34 7.01
N LYS A 224 -10.01 20.39 6.20
CA LYS A 224 -8.67 20.96 5.97
C LYS A 224 -8.15 21.56 7.27
N TRP A 225 -6.83 21.58 7.42
CA TRP A 225 -6.21 22.22 8.56
C TRP A 225 -6.26 23.75 8.37
N PRO A 226 -6.75 24.52 9.35
CA PRO A 226 -6.73 25.98 9.28
C PRO A 226 -5.30 26.52 9.16
N LYS A 227 -5.13 27.66 8.51
CA LYS A 227 -3.82 28.34 8.47
C LYS A 227 -3.48 28.90 9.84
N TRP A 228 -2.18 29.05 10.12
CA TRP A 228 -1.77 29.69 11.36
C TRP A 228 -2.31 31.12 11.43
N GLY A 229 -2.92 31.47 12.57
CA GLY A 229 -3.61 32.75 12.77
C GLY A 229 -5.12 32.74 12.45
N GLU A 230 -5.63 31.72 11.76
CA GLU A 230 -7.08 31.53 11.60
C GLU A 230 -7.70 30.96 12.90
N LEU A 231 -9.00 31.21 13.09
CA LEU A 231 -9.73 30.75 14.27
C LEU A 231 -9.80 29.21 14.29
N MET A 232 -9.17 28.59 15.29
CA MET A 232 -9.24 27.16 15.55
C MET A 232 -10.45 26.83 16.44
N PRO A 233 -11.22 25.75 16.16
CA PRO A 233 -12.37 25.37 16.99
C PRO A 233 -11.97 24.89 18.41
N GLY A 234 -10.76 24.36 18.56
CA GLY A 234 -10.22 23.89 19.84
C GLY A 234 -8.86 24.52 20.15
N MET A 235 -7.93 23.73 20.70
CA MET A 235 -6.58 24.22 20.96
C MET A 235 -5.84 24.59 19.67
N ALA A 236 -5.14 25.72 19.69
CA ALA A 236 -4.35 26.19 18.56
C ALA A 236 -3.17 25.25 18.27
N VAL A 237 -2.85 25.08 16.99
CA VAL A 237 -1.70 24.31 16.51
C VAL A 237 -0.94 25.13 15.48
N ASN A 238 0.38 25.21 15.61
CA ASN A 238 1.23 25.92 14.66
C ASN A 238 2.06 24.91 13.85
N PHE A 239 1.58 24.55 12.65
CA PHE A 239 2.32 23.67 11.74
C PHE A 239 3.46 24.37 10.99
N GLU A 240 3.56 25.70 11.04
CA GLU A 240 4.66 26.46 10.45
C GLU A 240 5.89 26.45 11.37
N ALA A 241 5.68 26.45 12.70
CA ALA A 241 6.73 26.34 13.72
C ALA A 241 7.25 24.90 13.92
N ARG A 242 8.35 24.73 14.65
CA ARG A 242 8.82 23.39 15.06
C ARG A 242 7.90 22.78 16.12
N VAL A 243 8.02 21.46 16.28
CA VAL A 243 7.18 20.69 17.21
C VAL A 243 7.38 21.11 18.68
N ASP A 244 8.57 21.59 19.02
CA ASP A 244 8.95 22.00 20.38
C ASP A 244 8.89 23.53 20.58
N GLU A 245 8.28 24.27 19.65
CA GLU A 245 8.20 25.74 19.67
C GLU A 245 6.74 26.24 19.74
N SER A 246 6.56 27.50 20.16
CA SER A 246 5.27 28.20 20.17
C SER A 246 4.21 27.48 21.01
N VAL A 247 2.96 27.39 20.54
CA VAL A 247 1.81 26.79 21.22
C VAL A 247 1.80 25.25 21.17
N ASN A 248 2.71 24.63 20.42
CA ASN A 248 2.70 23.19 20.18
C ASN A 248 3.00 22.34 21.43
N PRO A 249 3.96 22.68 22.32
CA PRO A 249 4.26 21.87 23.50
C PRO A 249 3.04 21.64 24.40
N ASP A 250 2.25 22.68 24.66
CA ASP A 250 1.06 22.61 25.51
C ASP A 250 -0.03 21.73 24.89
N LEU A 251 -0.22 21.85 23.57
CA LEU A 251 -1.11 20.97 22.81
C LEU A 251 -0.68 19.51 22.94
N LEU A 252 0.61 19.21 22.79
CA LEU A 252 1.12 17.84 22.83
C LEU A 252 0.95 17.20 24.22
N VAL A 253 1.16 17.96 25.29
CA VAL A 253 0.89 17.52 26.66
C VAL A 253 -0.60 17.20 26.80
N ARG A 254 -1.48 18.11 26.35
CA ARG A 254 -2.92 17.88 26.43
C ARG A 254 -3.39 16.67 25.63
N VAL A 255 -2.85 16.47 24.43
CA VAL A 255 -3.15 15.30 23.60
C VAL A 255 -2.72 14.01 24.29
N ALA A 256 -1.56 14.01 24.95
CA ALA A 256 -1.09 12.85 25.72
C ALA A 256 -2.03 12.54 26.91
N GLU A 257 -2.48 13.58 27.65
CA GLU A 257 -3.43 13.43 28.75
C GLU A 257 -4.75 12.80 28.33
N VAL A 258 -5.40 13.38 27.31
CA VAL A 258 -6.69 12.88 26.81
C VAL A 258 -6.54 11.48 26.21
N SER A 259 -5.40 11.19 25.58
CA SER A 259 -5.08 9.85 25.07
C SER A 259 -4.92 8.83 26.20
N MET A 260 -4.24 9.20 27.29
CA MET A 260 -4.11 8.34 28.47
C MET A 260 -5.48 8.04 29.08
N GLN A 261 -6.32 9.05 29.24
CA GLN A 261 -7.69 8.87 29.75
C GLN A 261 -8.50 7.91 28.87
N GLN A 262 -8.50 8.12 27.55
CA GLN A 262 -9.21 7.24 26.61
C GLN A 262 -8.73 5.79 26.69
N LEU A 263 -7.42 5.58 26.77
CA LEU A 263 -6.83 4.25 26.89
C LEU A 263 -7.20 3.60 28.23
N LYS A 264 -7.18 4.35 29.34
CA LYS A 264 -7.62 3.88 30.66
C LYS A 264 -9.11 3.50 30.66
N SER A 265 -9.97 4.29 30.02
CA SER A 265 -11.40 3.99 29.90
C SER A 265 -11.71 2.71 29.11
N HIS A 266 -10.80 2.28 28.23
CA HIS A 266 -10.94 1.07 27.42
C HIS A 266 -9.88 0.01 27.79
N SER A 267 -9.42 0.03 29.04
CA SER A 267 -8.35 -0.83 29.55
C SER A 267 -8.67 -2.33 29.34
N ALA A 268 -9.91 -2.75 29.55
CA ALA A 268 -10.34 -4.14 29.35
C ALA A 268 -10.12 -4.65 27.92
N VAL A 269 -10.42 -3.82 26.91
CA VAL A 269 -10.23 -4.15 25.47
C VAL A 269 -8.75 -4.24 25.11
N HIS A 270 -7.89 -3.60 25.90
CA HIS A 270 -6.47 -3.45 25.64
C HIS A 270 -5.58 -4.23 26.60
N ALA A 271 -6.17 -4.99 27.53
CA ALA A 271 -5.47 -5.70 28.59
C ALA A 271 -4.35 -6.60 28.07
N THR A 272 -4.58 -7.31 26.95
CA THR A 272 -3.59 -8.24 26.37
C THR A 272 -2.23 -7.59 26.10
N TRP A 273 -2.21 -6.39 25.54
CA TRP A 273 -0.95 -5.69 25.24
C TRP A 273 -0.58 -4.69 26.33
N MET A 274 -1.54 -4.13 27.08
CA MET A 274 -1.27 -3.25 28.20
C MET A 274 -0.68 -3.97 29.41
N ASN A 275 -0.90 -5.28 29.57
CA ASN A 275 -0.29 -6.09 30.63
C ASN A 275 1.03 -6.74 30.21
N ALA A 276 1.38 -6.71 28.92
CA ALA A 276 2.63 -7.30 28.44
C ALA A 276 3.85 -6.64 29.13
N PRO A 277 4.86 -7.43 29.56
CA PRO A 277 5.97 -6.91 30.35
C PRO A 277 6.81 -5.88 29.59
N ASN A 278 6.89 -6.04 28.26
CA ASN A 278 7.69 -5.23 27.34
C ASN A 278 6.90 -4.09 26.65
N VAL A 279 5.73 -3.76 27.19
CA VAL A 279 4.92 -2.61 26.74
C VAL A 279 4.59 -1.76 27.95
N LYS A 280 5.22 -0.58 28.01
CA LYS A 280 4.99 0.42 29.07
C LYS A 280 4.20 1.58 28.52
N LEU A 281 2.99 1.77 29.04
CA LEU A 281 2.17 2.92 28.68
C LEU A 281 2.43 4.06 29.66
N THR A 282 3.19 5.06 29.21
CA THR A 282 3.59 6.24 30.01
C THR A 282 3.12 7.53 29.30
N TYR A 283 3.04 8.64 30.02
CA TYR A 283 2.74 9.95 29.42
C TYR A 283 3.87 10.38 28.48
N SER A 284 5.12 10.08 28.80
CA SER A 284 6.28 10.33 27.92
C SER A 284 6.14 9.63 26.57
N LEU A 285 5.74 8.35 26.55
CA LEU A 285 5.47 7.61 25.33
C LEU A 285 4.35 8.27 24.52
N LEU A 286 3.24 8.65 25.17
CA LEU A 286 2.11 9.29 24.50
C LEU A 286 2.46 10.67 23.94
N ARG A 287 3.29 11.44 24.64
CA ARG A 287 3.82 12.73 24.14
C ARG A 287 4.69 12.53 22.91
N GLU A 288 5.57 11.53 22.89
CA GLU A 288 6.37 11.20 21.71
C GLU A 288 5.51 10.65 20.55
N CYS A 289 4.44 9.91 20.85
CA CYS A 289 3.43 9.55 19.86
C CYS A 289 2.75 10.80 19.30
N ALA A 290 2.41 11.78 20.15
CA ALA A 290 1.77 13.02 19.74
C ALA A 290 2.70 13.86 18.85
N LYS A 291 4.01 13.93 19.16
CA LYS A 291 5.03 14.53 18.27
C LYS A 291 5.09 13.84 16.92
N THR A 292 5.01 12.50 16.90
CA THR A 292 4.99 11.71 15.66
C THR A 292 3.75 12.04 14.83
N SER A 293 2.58 12.11 15.46
CA SER A 293 1.33 12.52 14.80
C SER A 293 1.38 13.96 14.31
N PHE A 294 1.94 14.90 15.08
CA PHE A 294 2.16 16.28 14.66
C PHE A 294 2.99 16.35 13.37
N ARG A 295 4.10 15.60 13.26
CA ARG A 295 4.91 15.56 12.03
C ARG A 295 4.12 15.05 10.84
N GLY A 296 3.27 14.03 11.04
CA GLY A 296 2.36 13.53 10.01
C GLY A 296 1.32 14.57 9.57
N PHE A 297 0.71 15.27 10.52
CA PHE A 297 -0.26 16.33 10.24
C PHE A 297 0.38 17.56 9.61
N ARG A 298 1.59 17.93 10.03
CA ARG A 298 2.39 19.00 9.41
C ARG A 298 2.69 18.68 7.94
N ALA A 299 3.08 17.45 7.62
CA ALA A 299 3.26 17.03 6.22
C ALA A 299 1.95 17.14 5.42
N ALA A 300 0.80 16.79 6.03
CA ALA A 300 -0.50 16.94 5.40
C ALA A 300 -0.89 18.41 5.20
N TYR A 301 -0.68 19.26 6.20
CA TYR A 301 -0.87 20.71 6.13
C TYR A 301 -0.01 21.34 5.03
N ASN A 302 1.27 20.98 4.97
CA ASN A 302 2.17 21.45 3.91
C ASN A 302 1.66 21.05 2.52
N SER A 303 1.13 19.84 2.35
CA SER A 303 0.50 19.42 1.08
C SER A 303 -0.84 20.13 0.76
N GLN A 304 -1.48 20.77 1.74
CA GLN A 304 -2.68 21.59 1.49
C GLN A 304 -2.32 22.99 0.98
N ILE A 305 -1.19 23.54 1.44
CA ILE A 305 -0.73 24.88 1.08
C ILE A 305 0.10 24.85 -0.21
N ASP A 306 0.91 23.82 -0.39
CA ASP A 306 1.89 23.72 -1.45
C ASP A 306 1.49 22.64 -2.46
N GLN A 307 1.09 23.07 -3.66
CA GLN A 307 0.63 22.19 -4.73
C GLN A 307 1.72 21.22 -5.21
N GLU A 308 2.99 21.63 -5.19
CA GLU A 308 4.11 20.77 -5.58
C GLU A 308 4.27 19.61 -4.59
N LYS A 309 4.21 19.92 -3.28
CA LYS A 309 4.20 18.88 -2.24
C LYS A 309 2.97 17.99 -2.31
N ALA A 310 1.81 18.53 -2.69
CA ALA A 310 0.61 17.74 -2.94
C ALA A 310 0.83 16.72 -4.08
N ALA A 311 1.36 17.18 -5.21
CA ALA A 311 1.66 16.34 -6.37
C ALA A 311 2.72 15.27 -6.02
N GLN A 312 3.80 15.66 -5.33
CA GLN A 312 4.84 14.73 -4.91
C GLN A 312 4.32 13.68 -3.93
N ARG A 313 3.45 14.07 -2.98
CA ARG A 313 2.80 13.12 -2.06
C ARG A 313 1.92 12.13 -2.81
N LYS A 314 1.07 12.59 -3.75
CA LYS A 314 0.24 11.72 -4.60
C LYS A 314 1.10 10.72 -5.39
N ARG A 315 2.22 11.18 -5.96
CA ARG A 315 3.19 10.31 -6.65
C ARG A 315 3.80 9.27 -5.72
N ASN A 316 4.22 9.66 -4.51
CA ASN A 316 4.78 8.74 -3.51
C ASN A 316 3.75 7.71 -3.03
N GLU A 317 2.51 8.13 -2.78
CA GLU A 317 1.42 7.24 -2.40
C GLU A 317 1.11 6.23 -3.51
N ARG A 318 1.07 6.68 -4.77
CA ARG A 318 0.93 5.81 -5.95
C ARG A 318 2.06 4.79 -6.02
N ALA A 319 3.31 5.23 -5.91
CA ALA A 319 4.48 4.35 -5.93
C ALA A 319 4.44 3.30 -4.81
N SER A 320 4.04 3.71 -3.59
CA SER A 320 3.86 2.80 -2.45
C SER A 320 2.74 1.79 -2.70
N ARG A 321 1.59 2.22 -3.23
CA ARG A 321 0.48 1.31 -3.61
C ARG A 321 0.95 0.26 -4.62
N TRP A 322 1.66 0.67 -5.67
CA TRP A 322 2.18 -0.24 -6.68
C TRP A 322 3.20 -1.22 -6.11
N GLN A 323 4.15 -0.74 -5.28
CA GLN A 323 5.11 -1.64 -4.61
C GLN A 323 4.42 -2.66 -3.72
N ASN A 324 3.42 -2.24 -2.93
CA ASN A 324 2.67 -3.15 -2.07
C ASN A 324 1.89 -4.20 -2.88
N ARG A 325 1.31 -3.81 -4.02
CA ARG A 325 0.66 -4.75 -4.95
C ARG A 325 1.67 -5.73 -5.57
N ARG A 326 2.86 -5.26 -5.94
CA ARG A 326 3.96 -6.11 -6.44
C ARG A 326 4.44 -7.11 -5.39
N ASN A 327 4.65 -6.67 -4.15
CA ASN A 327 5.00 -7.54 -3.02
C ASN A 327 3.93 -8.60 -2.78
N LYS A 328 2.65 -8.20 -2.70
CA LYS A 328 1.54 -9.14 -2.53
C LYS A 328 1.44 -10.14 -3.68
N LYS A 329 1.62 -9.67 -4.93
CA LYS A 329 1.65 -10.56 -6.10
C LYS A 329 2.80 -11.56 -5.99
N ARG A 330 4.01 -11.12 -5.67
CA ARG A 330 5.16 -11.99 -5.44
C ARG A 330 4.84 -13.05 -4.38
N ASP A 331 4.31 -12.66 -3.22
CA ASP A 331 4.01 -13.60 -2.13
C ASP A 331 2.99 -14.66 -2.55
N ASN A 332 1.95 -14.26 -3.29
CA ASN A 332 0.96 -15.17 -3.85
C ASN A 332 1.57 -16.15 -4.88
N LEU A 333 2.45 -15.69 -5.76
CA LEU A 333 3.11 -16.57 -6.73
C LEU A 333 4.12 -17.49 -6.03
N TYR A 334 4.84 -16.98 -5.04
CA TYR A 334 5.84 -17.75 -4.30
C TYR A 334 5.21 -18.90 -3.51
N SER A 335 3.96 -18.76 -3.03
CA SER A 335 3.27 -19.84 -2.31
C SER A 335 2.93 -21.06 -3.16
N VAL A 336 2.95 -20.95 -4.50
CA VAL A 336 2.70 -22.08 -5.42
C VAL A 336 3.94 -22.56 -6.17
N VAL A 337 5.11 -21.99 -5.86
CA VAL A 337 6.40 -22.44 -6.41
C VAL A 337 6.64 -23.94 -6.18
N PRO A 338 6.38 -24.53 -5.00
CA PRO A 338 6.57 -25.97 -4.79
C PRO A 338 5.74 -26.83 -5.75
N ARG A 339 4.49 -26.43 -5.99
CA ARG A 339 3.59 -27.12 -6.92
C ARG A 339 4.07 -27.01 -8.37
N TYR A 340 4.58 -25.85 -8.77
CA TYR A 340 5.16 -25.69 -10.10
C TYR A 340 6.38 -26.58 -10.29
N LEU A 341 7.24 -26.68 -9.27
CA LEU A 341 8.39 -27.57 -9.27
C LEU A 341 7.98 -29.04 -9.39
N GLU A 342 6.91 -29.45 -8.71
CA GLU A 342 6.35 -30.80 -8.84
C GLU A 342 5.80 -31.08 -10.26
N GLU A 343 5.10 -30.13 -10.87
CA GLU A 343 4.46 -30.31 -12.19
C GLU A 343 5.47 -30.23 -13.36
N HIS A 344 6.49 -29.38 -13.27
CA HIS A 344 7.44 -29.10 -14.38
C HIS A 344 8.87 -29.59 -14.14
N GLY A 345 9.21 -30.01 -12.91
CA GLY A 345 10.56 -30.43 -12.55
C GLY A 345 11.59 -29.29 -12.48
N VAL A 346 11.16 -28.02 -12.58
CA VAL A 346 12.03 -26.84 -12.55
C VAL A 346 11.54 -25.84 -11.51
N ASP A 347 12.46 -25.19 -10.77
CA ASP A 347 12.12 -24.25 -9.68
C ASP A 347 12.01 -22.81 -10.20
N PRO A 348 10.80 -22.22 -10.31
CA PRO A 348 10.63 -20.84 -10.75
C PRO A 348 10.93 -19.82 -9.64
N GLY A 349 11.23 -20.26 -8.41
CA GLY A 349 11.50 -19.41 -7.24
C GLY A 349 12.47 -18.25 -7.50
N PRO A 350 13.62 -18.46 -8.16
CA PRO A 350 14.56 -17.39 -8.50
C PRO A 350 13.95 -16.30 -9.39
N LEU A 351 12.95 -16.64 -10.21
CA LEU A 351 12.26 -15.70 -11.11
C LEU A 351 11.20 -14.87 -10.38
N VAL A 352 10.74 -15.28 -9.20
CA VAL A 352 9.63 -14.63 -8.48
C VAL A 352 10.14 -13.54 -7.53
N THR A 353 10.41 -12.36 -8.07
CA THR A 353 10.80 -11.17 -7.28
C THR A 353 9.82 -10.02 -7.46
N ALA A 354 9.69 -9.16 -6.44
CA ALA A 354 8.70 -8.07 -6.47
C ALA A 354 9.00 -7.03 -7.56
N ASP A 355 10.27 -6.74 -7.83
CA ASP A 355 10.64 -5.76 -8.85
C ASP A 355 10.40 -6.27 -10.28
N LEU A 356 10.41 -7.59 -10.46
CA LEU A 356 10.08 -8.21 -11.75
C LEU A 356 8.57 -8.45 -11.92
N MET A 357 7.71 -8.05 -10.99
CA MET A 357 6.25 -8.16 -11.13
C MET A 357 5.64 -7.01 -11.96
N SER A 358 4.58 -7.30 -12.73
CA SER A 358 3.80 -6.24 -13.41
C SER A 358 3.10 -5.32 -12.40
N ASP A 359 3.08 -4.03 -12.69
CA ASP A 359 2.25 -3.07 -11.99
C ASP A 359 0.75 -3.32 -12.29
N LYS A 360 -0.10 -2.99 -11.30
CA LYS A 360 -1.56 -3.11 -11.38
C LYS A 360 -2.20 -1.76 -11.07
N ALA A 361 -2.94 -1.19 -12.01
CA ALA A 361 -3.69 0.04 -11.82
C ALA A 361 -5.16 -0.27 -11.44
N SER A 362 -5.77 0.59 -10.63
CA SER A 362 -7.18 0.42 -10.19
C SER A 362 -8.13 1.47 -10.78
N GLY A 363 -7.71 2.13 -11.86
CA GLY A 363 -8.48 3.20 -12.48
C GLY A 363 -7.59 4.19 -13.22
N PRO A 364 -8.21 5.23 -13.81
CA PRO A 364 -7.52 6.46 -14.13
C PRO A 364 -6.88 6.99 -12.84
N GLU A 365 -5.55 7.06 -12.80
CA GLU A 365 -4.84 7.64 -11.67
C GLU A 365 -4.87 9.15 -11.87
N ASP A 366 -5.35 9.93 -10.88
CA ASP A 366 -5.46 11.41 -10.81
C ASP A 366 -6.90 11.92 -10.83
N ASP A 367 -7.48 12.12 -9.63
CA ASP A 367 -8.75 12.82 -9.31
C ASP A 367 -9.75 12.96 -10.46
N ALA A 368 -9.94 11.87 -11.20
CA ALA A 368 -10.66 11.92 -12.45
C ALA A 368 -12.14 12.03 -12.11
N ASN A 369 -12.86 12.81 -12.92
CA ASN A 369 -14.30 12.93 -12.79
C ASN A 369 -14.95 11.53 -12.81
N GLU A 370 -16.04 11.36 -12.06
CA GLU A 370 -16.76 10.07 -11.96
C GLU A 370 -17.13 9.50 -13.33
N ASP A 371 -17.37 10.35 -14.33
CA ASP A 371 -17.64 9.93 -15.71
C ASP A 371 -16.46 9.21 -16.37
N VAL A 372 -15.23 9.69 -16.14
CA VAL A 372 -14.01 9.06 -16.66
C VAL A 372 -13.76 7.72 -15.97
N ILE A 373 -14.00 7.65 -14.66
CA ILE A 373 -13.91 6.40 -13.88
C ILE A 373 -14.95 5.40 -14.38
N THR A 374 -16.18 5.85 -14.65
CA THR A 374 -17.27 5.01 -15.14
C THR A 374 -16.98 4.49 -16.55
N ALA A 375 -16.53 5.35 -17.46
CA ALA A 375 -16.11 4.95 -18.81
C ALA A 375 -14.96 3.92 -18.76
N TRP A 376 -13.98 4.14 -17.90
CA TRP A 376 -12.90 3.17 -17.68
C TRP A 376 -13.42 1.84 -17.13
N ARG A 377 -14.34 1.84 -16.17
CA ARG A 377 -14.96 0.60 -15.63
C ARG A 377 -15.72 -0.17 -16.70
N ARG A 378 -16.48 0.52 -17.58
CA ARG A 378 -17.16 -0.12 -18.72
C ARG A 378 -16.15 -0.80 -19.64
N GLN A 379 -15.07 -0.10 -20.02
CA GLN A 379 -14.00 -0.67 -20.84
C GLN A 379 -13.34 -1.89 -20.18
N MET A 380 -13.09 -1.85 -18.87
CA MET A 380 -12.54 -2.99 -18.14
C MET A 380 -13.51 -4.17 -18.06
N ALA A 381 -14.80 -3.91 -17.85
CA ALA A 381 -15.84 -4.93 -17.83
C ALA A 381 -15.98 -5.62 -19.19
N ASP A 382 -16.01 -4.85 -20.28
CA ASP A 382 -16.06 -5.36 -21.65
C ASP A 382 -14.86 -6.25 -21.96
N LYS A 383 -13.64 -5.81 -21.61
CA LYS A 383 -12.41 -6.60 -21.78
C LYS A 383 -12.36 -7.85 -20.90
N ALA A 384 -13.05 -7.84 -19.76
CA ALA A 384 -13.22 -9.01 -18.91
C ALA A 384 -14.35 -9.95 -19.37
N GLY A 385 -15.07 -9.62 -20.46
CA GLY A 385 -16.24 -10.37 -20.91
C GLY A 385 -17.47 -10.22 -20.00
N ILE A 386 -17.48 -9.21 -19.12
CA ILE A 386 -18.59 -8.91 -18.22
C ILE A 386 -19.55 -7.95 -18.93
N THR A 387 -20.49 -8.50 -19.67
CA THR A 387 -21.50 -7.74 -20.41
C THR A 387 -22.81 -7.60 -19.63
N GLY A 388 -23.67 -6.66 -20.03
CA GLY A 388 -25.05 -6.53 -19.53
C GLY A 388 -25.22 -5.97 -18.11
N LYS A 389 -24.14 -5.49 -17.48
CA LYS A 389 -24.22 -4.85 -16.16
C LYS A 389 -24.45 -3.35 -16.27
N SER A 390 -25.33 -2.81 -15.42
CA SER A 390 -25.53 -1.36 -15.32
C SER A 390 -24.35 -0.67 -14.63
N ASP A 391 -24.20 0.64 -14.81
CA ASP A 391 -23.12 1.40 -14.16
C ASP A 391 -23.15 1.28 -12.64
N ALA A 392 -24.34 1.23 -12.04
CA ALA A 392 -24.52 1.04 -10.61
C ALA A 392 -24.03 -0.35 -10.14
N GLN A 393 -24.14 -1.38 -10.99
CA GLN A 393 -23.57 -2.70 -10.72
C GLN A 393 -22.05 -2.71 -10.94
N LEU A 394 -21.56 -2.06 -12.00
CA LEU A 394 -20.13 -1.94 -12.29
C LEU A 394 -19.40 -1.14 -11.20
N ALA A 395 -20.04 -0.15 -10.57
CA ALA A 395 -19.47 0.60 -9.46
C ALA A 395 -19.20 -0.26 -8.21
N LYS A 396 -19.91 -1.38 -8.05
CA LYS A 396 -19.69 -2.36 -6.97
C LYS A 396 -18.57 -3.35 -7.29
N LEU A 397 -18.15 -3.43 -8.56
CA LEU A 397 -17.05 -4.29 -8.98
C LEU A 397 -15.72 -3.56 -8.86
N SER A 398 -14.68 -4.30 -8.52
CA SER A 398 -13.31 -3.82 -8.53
C SER A 398 -12.56 -4.47 -9.69
N PHE A 399 -11.80 -3.67 -10.43
CA PHE A 399 -10.96 -4.13 -11.52
C PHE A 399 -9.51 -3.73 -11.25
N PHE A 400 -8.58 -4.61 -11.63
CA PHE A 400 -7.17 -4.27 -11.74
C PHE A 400 -6.71 -4.43 -13.19
N GLU A 401 -6.37 -3.32 -13.82
CA GLU A 401 -5.68 -3.30 -15.10
C GLU A 401 -4.22 -3.75 -14.89
N VAL A 402 -3.81 -4.82 -15.56
CA VAL A 402 -2.43 -5.31 -15.54
C VAL A 402 -1.62 -4.57 -16.60
N ILE A 403 -0.67 -3.74 -16.16
CA ILE A 403 0.20 -2.97 -17.06
C ILE A 403 1.29 -3.90 -17.59
N ARG A 404 1.42 -4.01 -18.93
CA ARG A 404 2.44 -4.85 -19.57
C ARG A 404 3.82 -4.15 -19.49
N PRO A 405 4.83 -4.73 -18.82
CA PRO A 405 6.19 -4.21 -18.90
C PRO A 405 6.79 -4.56 -20.26
N ASN A 406 7.19 -3.55 -21.03
CA ASN A 406 7.74 -3.77 -22.38
C ASN A 406 9.11 -4.47 -22.36
N TRP A 407 9.86 -4.31 -21.28
CA TRP A 407 11.16 -4.97 -21.08
C TRP A 407 11.06 -6.47 -20.85
N ARG A 408 9.88 -6.99 -20.46
CA ARG A 408 9.74 -8.40 -20.10
C ARG A 408 9.48 -9.25 -21.34
N SER A 409 10.19 -10.36 -21.46
CA SER A 409 9.95 -11.37 -22.48
C SER A 409 8.57 -12.03 -22.35
N ASP A 410 8.10 -12.62 -23.44
CA ASP A 410 6.86 -13.41 -23.45
C ASP A 410 7.01 -14.72 -22.66
N GLU A 411 8.21 -15.30 -22.64
CA GLU A 411 8.53 -16.52 -21.89
C GLU A 411 8.34 -16.30 -20.37
N LEU A 412 8.96 -15.27 -19.80
CA LEU A 412 8.78 -14.96 -18.38
C LEU A 412 7.33 -14.55 -18.06
N THR A 413 6.66 -13.90 -19.01
CA THR A 413 5.24 -13.58 -18.89
C THR A 413 4.36 -14.84 -18.83
N LYS A 414 4.69 -15.87 -19.62
CA LYS A 414 4.01 -17.17 -19.60
C LYS A 414 4.16 -17.87 -18.25
N ILE A 415 5.39 -17.92 -17.71
CA ILE A 415 5.67 -18.51 -16.38
C ILE A 415 4.84 -17.83 -15.29
N TYR A 416 4.81 -16.49 -15.25
CA TYR A 416 4.01 -15.77 -14.27
C TYR A 416 2.49 -15.94 -14.45
N ARG A 417 2.02 -16.17 -15.68
CA ARG A 417 0.60 -16.43 -15.94
C ARG A 417 0.21 -17.78 -15.34
N GLU A 418 1.00 -18.81 -15.61
CA GLU A 418 0.79 -20.16 -15.11
C GLU A 418 0.83 -20.22 -13.57
N LEU A 419 1.84 -19.61 -12.94
CA LEU A 419 1.88 -19.49 -11.48
C LEU A 419 0.65 -18.76 -10.92
N SER A 420 0.14 -17.74 -11.62
CA SER A 420 -1.07 -17.04 -11.19
C SER A 420 -2.31 -17.93 -11.31
N GLU A 421 -2.39 -18.78 -12.32
CA GLU A 421 -3.49 -19.73 -12.54
C GLU A 421 -3.46 -20.84 -11.48
N MET A 422 -2.28 -21.38 -11.16
CA MET A 422 -2.09 -22.32 -10.05
C MET A 422 -2.51 -21.70 -8.71
N TYR A 423 -2.08 -20.46 -8.43
CA TYR A 423 -2.49 -19.75 -7.22
C TYR A 423 -4.01 -19.57 -7.15
N ASN A 424 -4.63 -19.07 -8.22
CA ASN A 424 -6.08 -18.88 -8.25
C ASN A 424 -6.84 -20.21 -8.08
N SER A 425 -6.34 -21.29 -8.66
CA SER A 425 -6.93 -22.63 -8.54
C SER A 425 -6.77 -23.23 -7.13
N SER A 426 -5.77 -22.78 -6.36
CA SER A 426 -5.58 -23.19 -4.96
C SER A 426 -6.49 -22.47 -3.96
N LEU A 427 -7.14 -21.37 -4.37
CA LEU A 427 -7.97 -20.59 -3.47
C LEU A 427 -9.32 -21.28 -3.22
N PRO A 428 -9.84 -21.25 -1.98
CA PRO A 428 -11.20 -21.66 -1.69
C PRO A 428 -12.21 -20.85 -2.53
N LEU A 429 -13.32 -21.46 -2.94
CA LEU A 429 -14.35 -20.80 -3.78
C LEU A 429 -14.85 -19.47 -3.17
N LYS A 430 -14.95 -19.41 -1.84
CA LYS A 430 -15.32 -18.17 -1.11
C LYS A 430 -14.28 -17.07 -1.31
N SER A 431 -13.00 -17.39 -1.24
CA SER A 431 -11.91 -16.44 -1.46
C SER A 431 -11.83 -16.03 -2.93
N MET A 432 -12.03 -16.96 -3.86
CA MET A 432 -12.05 -16.71 -5.30
C MET A 432 -13.12 -15.68 -5.68
N ARG A 433 -14.34 -15.78 -5.13
CA ARG A 433 -15.41 -14.79 -5.33
C ARG A 433 -15.09 -13.39 -4.80
N MET A 434 -14.16 -13.29 -3.84
CA MET A 434 -13.69 -12.01 -3.30
C MET A 434 -12.45 -11.49 -4.03
N THR A 435 -11.92 -12.23 -5.01
CA THR A 435 -10.79 -11.75 -5.79
C THR A 435 -11.23 -10.64 -6.75
N VAL A 436 -10.34 -9.66 -6.91
CA VAL A 436 -10.52 -8.56 -7.86
C VAL A 436 -10.25 -9.10 -9.26
N GLU A 437 -11.08 -8.71 -10.23
CA GLU A 437 -10.91 -9.13 -11.62
C GLU A 437 -9.64 -8.49 -12.21
N HIS A 438 -8.80 -9.28 -12.87
CA HIS A 438 -7.52 -8.82 -13.39
C HIS A 438 -7.58 -8.73 -14.91
N VAL A 439 -7.85 -7.52 -15.41
CA VAL A 439 -8.00 -7.26 -16.84
C VAL A 439 -6.62 -7.11 -17.49
N ARG A 440 -6.37 -7.95 -18.50
CA ARG A 440 -5.16 -7.95 -19.33
C ARG A 440 -5.48 -7.34 -20.69
N ASP A 441 -4.47 -7.12 -21.52
CA ASP A 441 -4.62 -6.68 -22.91
C ASP A 441 -5.38 -5.35 -23.07
N THR A 442 -5.18 -4.46 -22.11
CA THR A 442 -5.79 -3.13 -22.15
C THR A 442 -5.13 -2.23 -23.20
N GLY A 443 -3.95 -2.60 -23.69
CA GLY A 443 -3.06 -1.80 -24.52
C GLY A 443 -2.07 -0.95 -23.71
N ARG A 444 -2.28 -0.85 -22.38
CA ARG A 444 -1.40 -0.10 -21.50
C ARG A 444 -0.11 -0.86 -21.22
N SER A 445 1.00 -0.22 -21.55
CA SER A 445 2.34 -0.75 -21.31
C SER A 445 3.21 0.23 -20.51
N SER A 446 4.36 -0.24 -20.04
CA SER A 446 5.34 0.56 -19.31
C SER A 446 6.77 0.20 -19.68
N ASP A 447 7.58 1.22 -19.93
CA ASP A 447 9.04 1.12 -20.11
C ASP A 447 9.82 1.30 -18.81
N LYS A 448 9.13 1.25 -17.66
CA LYS A 448 9.79 1.39 -16.35
C LYS A 448 10.75 0.22 -16.12
N ILE A 449 12.03 0.56 -16.04
CA ILE A 449 13.13 -0.37 -15.77
C ILE A 449 13.03 -0.87 -14.31
N PRO A 450 13.10 -2.19 -14.06
CA PRO A 450 13.17 -2.73 -12.71
C PRO A 450 14.45 -2.29 -11.99
N GLY A 451 14.41 -2.25 -10.65
CA GLY A 451 15.57 -1.86 -9.84
C GLY A 451 16.72 -2.89 -9.83
N TYR A 452 16.46 -4.10 -10.33
CA TYR A 452 17.43 -5.18 -10.46
C TYR A 452 17.37 -5.74 -11.89
N ALA A 453 18.52 -6.13 -12.42
CA ALA A 453 18.60 -6.69 -13.78
C ALA A 453 17.93 -8.07 -13.82
N PRO A 454 16.95 -8.30 -14.72
CA PRO A 454 16.34 -9.62 -14.89
C PRO A 454 17.35 -10.64 -15.44
N TYR A 455 17.02 -11.92 -15.29
CA TYR A 455 17.69 -13.01 -16.01
C TYR A 455 17.51 -12.85 -17.53
N ASN A 456 18.43 -13.42 -18.30
CA ASN A 456 18.47 -13.27 -19.76
C ASN A 456 17.16 -13.72 -20.43
N LEU A 457 16.57 -14.84 -20.01
CA LEU A 457 15.28 -15.34 -20.48
C LEU A 457 14.13 -14.36 -20.24
N GLY A 458 14.28 -13.46 -19.26
CA GLY A 458 13.27 -12.48 -18.85
C GLY A 458 13.31 -11.19 -19.66
N ILE A 459 14.32 -11.00 -20.51
CA ILE A 459 14.55 -9.76 -21.25
C ILE A 459 13.90 -9.85 -22.63
N ASN A 460 13.09 -8.85 -22.96
CA ASN A 460 12.69 -8.59 -24.33
C ASN A 460 13.87 -7.92 -25.07
N LEU A 461 14.54 -8.69 -25.92
CA LEU A 461 15.71 -8.23 -26.67
C LEU A 461 15.41 -7.05 -27.60
N GLU A 462 14.26 -7.02 -28.25
CA GLU A 462 13.88 -5.91 -29.14
C GLU A 462 13.70 -4.59 -28.37
N TRP A 463 13.14 -4.67 -27.17
CA TRP A 463 13.03 -3.53 -26.28
C TRP A 463 14.40 -3.09 -25.77
N TYR A 464 15.23 -4.04 -25.34
CA TYR A 464 16.57 -3.76 -24.83
C TYR A 464 17.44 -3.07 -25.87
N GLU A 465 17.48 -3.59 -27.10
CA GLU A 465 18.25 -3.03 -28.20
C GLU A 465 17.84 -1.59 -28.55
N ARG A 466 16.56 -1.26 -28.40
CA ARG A 466 16.05 0.11 -28.60
C ARG A 466 16.42 1.06 -27.46
N MET A 467 16.48 0.55 -26.23
CA MET A 467 16.64 1.37 -25.02
C MET A 467 18.08 1.45 -24.53
N LYS A 468 18.97 0.54 -24.92
CA LYS A 468 20.35 0.44 -24.41
C LYS A 468 21.16 1.72 -24.60
N ASP A 469 20.93 2.45 -25.69
CA ASP A 469 21.65 3.71 -25.95
C ASP A 469 21.11 4.86 -25.10
N THR A 470 19.78 4.92 -24.93
CA THR A 470 19.09 5.99 -24.18
C THR A 470 19.27 5.81 -22.67
N GLU A 471 19.19 4.58 -22.18
CA GLU A 471 19.15 4.24 -20.74
C GLU A 471 20.39 3.42 -20.31
N SER A 472 21.51 3.57 -21.02
CA SER A 472 22.77 2.83 -20.81
C SER A 472 23.21 2.76 -19.34
N ARG A 473 22.98 3.84 -18.57
CA ARG A 473 23.30 3.93 -17.13
C ARG A 473 22.56 2.90 -16.28
N TYR A 474 21.33 2.55 -16.65
CA TYR A 474 20.50 1.61 -15.90
C TYR A 474 20.57 0.17 -16.43
N LEU A 475 21.05 0.02 -17.67
CA LEU A 475 21.05 -1.26 -18.39
C LEU A 475 22.40 -2.00 -18.38
N GLY A 476 23.47 -1.41 -17.84
CA GLY A 476 24.82 -2.00 -17.88
C GLY A 476 24.98 -3.41 -17.27
N GLY A 477 24.08 -3.83 -16.38
CA GLY A 477 24.08 -5.18 -15.79
C GLY A 477 23.20 -6.21 -16.53
N TRP A 478 22.41 -5.78 -17.51
CA TRP A 478 21.50 -6.65 -18.24
C TRP A 478 22.30 -7.57 -19.17
N LEU A 479 21.73 -8.73 -19.52
CA LEU A 479 22.38 -9.80 -20.30
C LEU A 479 23.56 -10.52 -19.59
N ASN A 480 23.99 -10.04 -18.43
CA ASN A 480 25.07 -10.65 -17.63
C ASN A 480 24.56 -11.64 -16.57
N HIS A 481 23.25 -11.86 -16.49
CA HIS A 481 22.63 -12.74 -15.50
C HIS A 481 22.18 -14.05 -16.16
N PRO A 482 22.98 -15.14 -16.06
CA PRO A 482 22.65 -16.40 -16.70
C PRO A 482 21.34 -16.96 -16.15
N ASP A 483 20.60 -17.65 -17.01
CA ASP A 483 19.29 -18.18 -16.66
C ASP A 483 19.37 -19.21 -15.51
N PRO A 484 18.36 -19.30 -14.63
CA PRO A 484 18.31 -20.38 -13.65
C PRO A 484 18.24 -21.75 -14.33
N ALA A 485 18.67 -22.80 -13.64
CA ALA A 485 18.61 -24.16 -14.14
C ALA A 485 17.17 -24.54 -14.55
N GLY A 486 17.01 -25.12 -15.73
CA GLY A 486 15.70 -25.52 -16.26
C GLY A 486 14.94 -24.43 -17.04
N PHE A 487 15.49 -23.22 -17.18
CA PHE A 487 14.86 -22.13 -17.94
C PHE A 487 15.78 -21.56 -19.03
N GLY A 488 15.18 -20.94 -20.06
CA GLY A 488 15.90 -20.28 -21.13
C GLY A 488 16.93 -21.19 -21.79
N VAL A 489 18.17 -20.71 -21.90
CA VAL A 489 19.28 -21.49 -22.50
C VAL A 489 19.73 -22.68 -21.64
N ASN A 490 19.34 -22.69 -20.36
CA ASN A 490 19.68 -23.73 -19.39
C ASN A 490 18.56 -24.78 -19.21
N ALA A 491 17.52 -24.74 -20.03
CA ALA A 491 16.58 -25.85 -20.15
C ALA A 491 17.31 -27.01 -20.83
N THR A 492 17.49 -28.13 -20.11
CA THR A 492 17.95 -29.37 -20.75
C THR A 492 16.99 -29.65 -21.90
N PRO A 493 17.48 -29.77 -23.16
CA PRO A 493 16.60 -30.10 -24.27
C PRO A 493 15.90 -31.37 -23.87
N ALA A 494 14.56 -31.31 -23.73
CA ALA A 494 13.76 -32.47 -23.40
C ALA A 494 14.18 -33.52 -24.42
N GLY A 495 14.90 -34.55 -23.94
CA GLY A 495 15.53 -35.52 -24.81
C GLY A 495 14.46 -36.00 -25.76
N ASP A 496 14.64 -35.71 -27.04
CA ASP A 496 13.72 -36.08 -28.11
C ASP A 496 13.83 -37.60 -28.24
N GLY A 497 13.24 -38.30 -27.27
CA GLY A 497 13.28 -39.74 -27.05
C GLY A 497 12.40 -40.47 -28.05
N SER A 498 12.23 -39.91 -29.25
CA SER A 498 11.65 -40.55 -30.44
C SER A 498 12.75 -41.28 -31.21
N ASN A 499 13.51 -42.13 -30.53
CA ASN A 499 14.19 -43.23 -31.19
C ASN A 499 13.73 -44.49 -30.46
N ASP A 500 12.53 -44.93 -30.84
CA ASP A 500 12.03 -46.28 -30.60
C ASP A 500 12.68 -47.20 -31.65
N PRO A 501 13.80 -47.88 -31.36
CA PRO A 501 14.53 -48.70 -32.32
C PRO A 501 14.05 -50.15 -32.19
N LEU A 502 12.73 -50.35 -32.20
CA LEU A 502 12.08 -51.66 -32.11
C LEU A 502 11.18 -51.89 -33.32
N ALA A 503 11.81 -51.82 -34.49
CA ALA A 503 11.32 -52.42 -35.73
C ALA A 503 12.44 -53.25 -36.36
N THR A 504 12.69 -54.43 -35.79
CA THR A 504 13.30 -55.56 -36.51
C THR A 504 12.79 -56.88 -35.95
#